data_AF-A0A922YWE5-F1
#
_entry.id   AF-A0A922YWE5-F1
#
_cell.length_a   1.000
_cell.length_b   1.000
_cell.length_c   1.000
_cell.angle_alpha   90.00
_cell.angle_beta   90.00
_cell.angle_gamma   90.00
#
_symmetry.space_group_name_H-M   'P 1'
#
loop_
_entity.id
_entity.type
_entity.pdbx_description
1 polymer ?
#
loop_
_entity_poly.entity_id
_entity_poly.type
_entity_poly.pdbx_seq_one_letter_code
_entity_poly.pdbx_strand_id
1 'polypeptide(L)'
;MNSLDIALLYLLAAVLGVVACRQLKLPPMLGYLVVGILIGPNALALAQNSSGIRYLAEFGVVFLMFVIGLEFSLPKLRAMKRHVFGLGLSQ
;
A
#
# COMPACT_ATOMS: atom_id res chain seq x y z
N MET A 1 -22.54 17.32 6.06
CA MET A 1 -21.26 17.35 5.34
C MET A 1 -21.52 16.77 3.96
N ASN A 2 -21.24 17.53 2.90
CA ASN A 2 -21.41 17.02 1.54
C ASN A 2 -20.36 15.93 1.27
N SER A 3 -20.62 15.03 0.32
CA SER A 3 -19.67 13.96 -0.05
C SER A 3 -18.29 14.50 -0.46
N LEU A 4 -18.24 15.71 -1.02
CA LEU A 4 -17.01 16.43 -1.35
C LEU A 4 -16.19 16.79 -0.10
N ASP A 5 -16.82 17.21 1.00
CA ASP A 5 -16.12 17.56 2.24
C ASP A 5 -15.41 16.34 2.82
N ILE A 6 -16.07 15.18 2.77
CA ILE A 6 -15.52 13.91 3.27
C ILE A 6 -14.34 13.46 2.39
N ALA A 7 -14.47 13.56 1.06
CA ALA A 7 -13.39 13.24 0.13
C ALA A 7 -12.16 14.15 0.35
N LEU A 8 -12.39 15.45 0.55
CA LEU A 8 -11.32 16.42 0.84
C LEU A 8 -10.63 16.11 2.16
N LEU A 9 -11.41 15.75 3.19
CA LEU A 9 -10.89 15.39 4.51
C LEU A 9 -10.02 14.12 4.44
N TYR A 10 -10.42 13.12 3.69
CA TYR A 10 -9.62 11.90 3.47
C TYR A 10 -8.32 12.18 2.73
N LEU A 11 -8.38 13.00 1.68
CA LEU A 11 -7.22 13.35 0.87
C LEU A 11 -6.22 14.19 1.70
N LEU A 12 -6.72 15.12 2.50
CA LEU A 12 -5.91 15.93 3.40
C LEU A 12 -5.27 15.07 4.49
N ALA A 13 -6.01 14.16 5.11
CA ALA A 13 -5.47 13.22 6.09
C ALA A 13 -4.37 12.33 5.49
N ALA A 14 -4.56 11.84 4.26
CA ALA A 14 -3.56 11.03 3.55
C ALA A 14 -2.27 11.82 3.29
N VAL A 15 -2.40 13.06 2.79
CA VAL A 15 -1.24 13.94 2.54
C VAL A 15 -0.49 14.24 3.84
N LEU A 16 -1.20 14.60 4.91
CA LEU A 16 -0.59 14.89 6.20
C LEU A 16 0.14 13.67 6.78
N GLY A 17 -0.46 12.48 6.71
CA GLY A 17 0.17 11.25 7.19
C GLY A 17 1.46 10.91 6.43
N VAL A 18 1.46 11.11 5.11
CA VAL A 18 2.66 10.91 4.28
C VAL A 18 3.74 11.93 4.59
N VAL A 19 3.38 13.21 4.72
CA VAL A 19 4.33 14.27 5.08
C VAL A 19 4.95 14.01 6.45
N ALA A 20 4.14 13.60 7.44
CA ALA A 20 4.62 13.23 8.76
C ALA A 20 5.59 12.03 8.71
N CYS A 21 5.24 10.96 7.99
CA CYS A 21 6.16 9.83 7.80
C CYS A 21 7.45 10.23 7.11
N ARG A 22 7.38 11.11 6.09
CA ARG A 22 8.56 11.60 5.37
C ARG A 22 9.48 12.43 6.26
N GLN A 23 8.92 13.24 7.17
CA GLN A 23 9.68 13.99 8.17
C GLN A 23 10.42 13.06 9.14
N LEU A 24 9.81 11.90 9.47
CA LEU A 24 10.41 10.86 10.29
C LEU A 24 11.37 9.94 9.52
N LYS A 25 11.67 10.23 8.24
CA LYS A 25 12.49 9.40 7.32
C LYS A 25 11.94 7.98 7.12
N LEU A 26 10.63 7.79 7.28
CA LEU A 26 9.95 6.52 7.05
C LEU A 26 9.49 6.39 5.59
N PRO A 27 9.36 5.16 5.06
CA PRO A 27 8.74 4.91 3.76
C PRO A 27 7.32 5.53 3.67
N PRO A 28 7.01 6.30 2.61
CA PRO A 28 5.69 6.91 2.42
C PRO A 28 4.52 5.92 2.45
N MET A 29 4.74 4.67 2.04
CA MET A 29 3.74 3.59 2.13
C MET A 29 3.19 3.39 3.54
N LEU A 30 4.01 3.59 4.57
CA LEU A 30 3.55 3.51 5.97
C LEU A 30 2.58 4.63 6.31
N GLY A 31 2.79 5.84 5.78
CA GLY A 31 1.87 6.96 5.97
C GLY A 31 0.49 6.68 5.39
N TYR A 32 0.43 6.15 4.17
CA TYR A 32 -0.84 5.72 3.55
C TYR A 32 -1.52 4.60 4.35
N LEU A 33 -0.74 3.63 4.85
CA LEU A 33 -1.26 2.52 5.66
C LEU A 33 -1.86 3.01 6.99
N VAL A 34 -1.13 3.84 7.73
CA VAL A 34 -1.57 4.38 9.03
C VAL A 34 -2.85 5.20 8.87
N VAL A 35 -2.89 6.10 7.88
CA VAL A 35 -4.09 6.90 7.60
C VAL A 35 -5.27 6.00 7.22
N GLY A 36 -5.04 4.98 6.38
CA GLY A 36 -6.07 4.01 6.01
C GLY A 36 -6.61 3.19 7.19
N ILE A 37 -5.74 2.80 8.14
CA ILE A 37 -6.15 2.12 9.38
C ILE A 37 -6.99 3.05 10.25
N LEU A 38 -6.55 4.31 10.42
CA LEU A 38 -7.25 5.30 11.26
C LEU A 38 -8.62 5.68 10.69
N ILE A 39 -8.73 5.88 9.38
CA ILE A 39 -9.99 6.24 8.71
C ILE A 39 -10.89 5.02 8.50
N GLY A 40 -10.29 3.83 8.48
CA GLY A 40 -10.97 2.57 8.23
C GLY A 40 -12.05 2.23 9.26
N PRO A 41 -12.90 1.23 8.95
CA PRO A 41 -14.02 0.81 9.79
C PRO A 41 -13.61 0.37 11.20
N ASN A 42 -12.36 -0.10 11.36
CA ASN A 42 -11.84 -0.63 12.64
C ASN A 42 -11.34 0.45 13.61
N ALA A 43 -11.20 1.71 13.20
CA ALA A 43 -10.71 2.78 14.08
C ALA A 43 -11.76 3.91 14.23
N LEU A 44 -11.76 4.92 13.35
CA LEU A 44 -12.73 6.02 13.46
C LEU A 44 -14.09 5.67 12.80
N ALA A 45 -14.21 4.55 12.10
CA ALA A 45 -15.46 4.10 11.51
C ALA A 45 -16.10 5.09 10.51
N LEU A 46 -15.33 6.01 9.92
CA LEU A 46 -15.88 6.92 8.88
C LEU A 46 -16.17 6.19 7.56
N ALA A 47 -15.49 5.06 7.29
CA ALA A 47 -15.68 4.24 6.10
C ALA A 47 -16.49 2.95 6.41
N GLN A 48 -17.79 3.08 6.69
CA GLN A 48 -18.65 1.97 7.11
C GLN A 48 -19.24 1.12 5.97
N ASN A 49 -19.16 1.57 4.71
CA ASN A 49 -19.79 0.88 3.58
C ASN A 49 -18.95 1.00 2.32
N SER A 50 -18.10 0.02 2.03
CA SER A 50 -17.33 0.11 0.78
C SER A 50 -16.86 -1.25 0.26
N SER A 51 -17.82 -2.07 -0.19
CA SER A 51 -17.54 -3.12 -1.17
C SER A 51 -16.72 -2.56 -2.35
N GLY A 52 -17.01 -1.32 -2.79
CA GLY A 52 -16.25 -0.62 -3.82
C GLY A 52 -14.77 -0.37 -3.46
N ILE A 53 -14.44 -0.02 -2.21
CA ILE A 53 -13.04 0.15 -1.79
C ILE A 53 -12.32 -1.20 -1.73
N ARG A 54 -13.01 -2.29 -1.38
CA ARG A 54 -12.42 -3.63 -1.41
C ARG A 54 -11.97 -4.01 -2.83
N TYR A 55 -12.84 -3.86 -3.83
CA TYR A 55 -12.47 -4.13 -5.22
C TYR A 55 -11.34 -3.20 -5.69
N LEU A 56 -11.41 -1.90 -5.35
CA LEU A 56 -10.34 -0.96 -5.69
C LEU A 56 -8.99 -1.36 -5.08
N ALA A 57 -8.99 -1.85 -3.83
CA ALA A 57 -7.80 -2.35 -3.16
C ALA A 57 -7.26 -3.63 -3.82
N GLU A 58 -8.13 -4.57 -4.20
CA GLU A 58 -7.75 -5.77 -4.94
C GLU A 58 -7.08 -5.43 -6.27
N PHE A 59 -7.67 -4.52 -7.05
CA PHE A 59 -7.04 -4.02 -8.28
C PHE A 59 -5.69 -3.35 -8.01
N GLY A 60 -5.59 -2.53 -6.96
CA GLY A 60 -4.34 -1.89 -6.55
C GLY A 60 -3.22 -2.91 -6.26
N VAL A 61 -3.54 -3.99 -5.55
CA VAL A 61 -2.58 -5.08 -5.27
C VAL A 61 -2.20 -5.82 -6.55
N VAL A 62 -3.16 -6.11 -7.44
CA VAL A 62 -2.88 -6.76 -8.74
C VAL A 62 -1.94 -5.90 -9.58
N PHE A 63 -2.19 -4.59 -9.69
CA PHE A 63 -1.31 -3.67 -10.40
C PHE A 63 0.07 -3.58 -9.74
N LEU A 64 0.15 -3.56 -8.41
CA LEU A 64 1.42 -3.55 -7.69
C LEU A 64 2.23 -4.83 -7.99
N MET A 65 1.60 -6.00 -7.91
CA MET A 65 2.28 -7.27 -8.24
C MET A 65 2.68 -7.34 -9.72
N PHE A 66 1.89 -6.76 -10.61
CA PHE A 66 2.24 -6.65 -12.03
C PHE A 66 3.49 -5.76 -12.23
N VAL A 67 3.53 -4.58 -11.62
CA VAL A 67 4.68 -3.67 -11.67
C VAL A 67 5.93 -4.32 -11.07
N ILE A 68 5.79 -4.98 -9.93
CA ILE A 68 6.87 -5.77 -9.32
C ILE A 68 7.37 -6.81 -10.33
N GLY A 69 6.47 -7.53 -11.00
CA GLY A 69 6.80 -8.50 -12.05
C GLY A 69 7.57 -7.90 -13.23
N LEU A 70 7.26 -6.66 -13.63
CA LEU A 70 7.96 -5.94 -14.70
C LEU A 70 9.36 -5.45 -14.26
N GLU A 71 9.52 -5.08 -12.98
CA GLU A 71 10.80 -4.66 -12.41
C GLU A 71 11.76 -5.86 -12.24
N PHE A 72 11.22 -7.08 -12.12
CA PHE A 72 12.01 -8.31 -12.12
C PHE A 72 12.58 -8.64 -13.50
N SER A 73 13.89 -8.45 -13.64
CA SER A 73 14.62 -8.92 -14.82
C SER A 73 14.82 -10.45 -14.78
N LEU A 74 14.17 -11.16 -15.72
CA LEU A 74 14.36 -12.61 -15.96
C LEU A 74 15.83 -13.08 -15.96
N PRO A 75 16.78 -12.34 -16.58
CA PRO A 75 18.20 -12.70 -16.53
C PRO A 75 18.80 -12.66 -15.11
N LYS A 76 18.42 -11.66 -14.31
CA LYS A 76 18.91 -11.49 -12.93
C LYS A 76 18.31 -12.55 -12.00
N LEU A 77 17.06 -12.93 -12.23
CA LEU A 77 16.41 -14.05 -11.54
C LEU A 77 17.15 -15.38 -11.82
N ARG A 78 17.53 -15.65 -13.08
CA ARG A 78 18.32 -16.83 -13.45
C ARG A 78 19.71 -16.83 -12.80
N ALA A 79 20.37 -15.67 -12.72
CA ALA A 79 21.66 -15.53 -12.05
C ALA A 79 21.55 -15.76 -10.52
N MET A 80 20.45 -15.31 -9.91
CA MET A 80 20.17 -15.51 -8.48
C MET A 80 19.65 -16.91 -8.13
N LYS A 81 19.32 -17.75 -9.11
CA LYS A 81 18.79 -19.11 -8.90
C LYS A 81 19.61 -19.91 -7.89
N ARG A 82 20.94 -19.85 -7.95
CA ARG A 82 21.81 -20.62 -7.03
C ARG A 82 21.78 -20.10 -5.60
N HIS A 83 21.57 -18.80 -5.38
CA HIS A 83 21.45 -18.22 -4.04
C HIS A 83 20.04 -18.45 -3.46
N VAL A 84 19.00 -18.26 -4.27
CA VAL A 84 17.60 -18.44 -3.83
C VAL A 84 17.28 -19.91 -3.58
N PHE A 85 17.63 -20.82 -4.50
CA PHE A 85 17.42 -22.26 -4.30
C PHE A 85 18.48 -22.90 -3.39
N GLY A 86 19.69 -22.34 -3.29
CA GLY A 86 20.73 -22.87 -2.40
C GLY A 86 20.46 -22.54 -0.93
N LEU A 87 20.20 -21.26 -0.62
CA LEU A 87 19.93 -20.82 0.75
C LEU A 87 18.50 -21.17 1.19
N GLY A 88 17.51 -21.06 0.30
CA GLY A 88 16.10 -21.37 0.61
C GLY A 88 15.77 -22.84 0.78
N LEU A 89 16.65 -23.76 0.33
CA LEU A 89 16.55 -25.20 0.67
C LEU A 89 17.34 -25.56 1.93
N SER A 90 18.20 -24.66 2.41
CA SER A 90 19.00 -24.84 3.64
C SER A 90 18.41 -24.13 4.87
N GLN A 91 17.36 -23.33 4.69
CA GLN A 91 16.54 -22.72 5.73
C GLN A 91 15.30 -23.56 5.96
#